data_AF-A0A7S2F1T8-F1
#
_entry.id   AF-A0A7S2F1T8-F1
#
_cell.length_a   1.000
_cell.length_b   1.000
_cell.length_c   1.000
_cell.angle_alpha   90.00
_cell.angle_beta   90.00
_cell.angle_gamma   90.00
#
_symmetry.space_group_name_H-M   'P 1'
#
loop_
_entity.id
_entity.type
_entity.pdbx_description
1 polymer ?
#
loop_
_entity_poly.entity_id
_entity_poly.type
_entity_poly.pdbx_seq_one_letter_code
_entity_poly.pdbx_strand_id
1 'polypeptide(L)'
;FYAPWCGHCKTLAPVWDKLAMKLQGKVQVAKVDAVKERWLMDEWDIDGFPTLKLIAEGRVYTYEGPRRLEMLEAWARQGWRSGDGELLPSERPWKDRMLKL
;
A
#
# COMPACT_ATOMS: atom_id res chain seq x y z
N PHE A 1 4.51 -1.01 1.21
CA PHE A 1 5.47 -2.09 1.55
C PHE A 1 6.70 -1.99 0.68
N TYR A 2 7.89 -2.08 1.26
CA TYR A 2 9.15 -1.97 0.54
C TYR A 2 10.19 -2.98 1.06
N ALA A 3 11.23 -3.21 0.25
CA ALA A 3 12.45 -3.89 0.66
C ALA A 3 13.65 -2.94 0.49
N PRO A 4 14.59 -2.87 1.47
CA PRO A 4 15.69 -1.90 1.44
C PRO A 4 16.70 -2.12 0.30
N TRP A 5 16.76 -3.32 -0.25
CA TRP A 5 17.62 -3.66 -1.39
C TRP A 5 16.95 -3.45 -2.75
N CYS A 6 15.63 -3.25 -2.81
CA CYS A 6 14.88 -3.16 -4.06
C CYS A 6 15.12 -1.82 -4.79
N GLY A 7 15.65 -1.87 -6.01
CA GLY A 7 15.90 -0.69 -6.84
C GLY A 7 14.66 0.17 -7.09
N HIS A 8 13.51 -0.45 -7.43
CA HIS A 8 12.24 0.27 -7.61
C HIS A 8 11.76 0.97 -6.33
N CYS A 9 12.01 0.38 -5.15
CA CYS A 9 11.69 1.01 -3.87
C CYS A 9 12.55 2.26 -3.63
N LYS A 10 13.86 2.15 -3.89
CA LYS A 10 14.79 3.28 -3.76
C LYS A 10 14.41 4.43 -4.68
N THR A 11 14.03 4.15 -5.92
CA THR A 11 13.54 5.17 -6.87
C THR A 11 12.25 5.84 -6.40
N LEU A 12 11.32 5.08 -5.81
CA LEU A 12 10.05 5.61 -5.31
C LEU A 12 10.20 6.42 -4.02
N ALA A 13 11.17 6.09 -3.15
CA ALA A 13 11.34 6.68 -1.82
C ALA A 13 11.23 8.23 -1.79
N PRO A 14 11.98 9.01 -2.62
CA PRO A 14 11.88 10.47 -2.59
C PRO A 14 10.52 11.00 -3.06
N VAL A 15 9.82 10.28 -3.96
CA VAL A 15 8.46 10.64 -4.39
C VAL A 15 7.46 10.39 -3.25
N TRP A 16 7.63 9.28 -2.53
CA TRP A 16 6.80 8.92 -1.38
C TRP A 16 6.90 9.93 -0.23
N ASP A 17 8.11 10.43 0.04
CA ASP A 17 8.32 11.47 1.07
C ASP A 17 7.62 12.78 0.70
N LYS A 18 7.71 13.20 -0.57
CA LYS A 18 6.98 14.38 -1.06
C LYS A 18 5.46 14.19 -1.01
N LEU A 19 4.98 12.98 -1.29
CA LEU A 19 3.56 12.63 -1.19
C LEU A 19 3.06 12.78 0.25
N ALA A 20 3.83 12.28 1.23
CA ALA A 20 3.51 12.41 2.65
C ALA A 20 3.36 13.88 3.06
N MET A 21 4.26 14.76 2.61
CA MET A 21 4.16 16.20 2.87
C MET A 21 2.91 16.82 2.26
N LYS A 22 2.57 16.49 0.99
CA LYS A 22 1.40 17.03 0.29
C LYS A 22 0.05 16.55 0.85
N LEU A 23 0.04 15.38 1.48
CA LEU A 23 -1.15 14.77 2.05
C LEU A 23 -1.27 14.95 3.56
N GLN A 24 -0.35 15.68 4.19
CA GLN A 24 -0.36 15.94 5.62
C GLN A 24 -1.73 16.48 6.09
N GLY A 25 -2.26 15.89 7.16
CA GLY A 25 -3.58 16.23 7.71
C GLY A 25 -4.78 15.72 6.90
N LYS A 26 -4.57 15.05 5.76
CA LYS A 26 -5.64 14.53 4.89
C LYS A 26 -5.55 13.02 4.70
N VAL A 27 -4.36 12.50 4.42
CA VAL A 27 -4.08 11.06 4.28
C VAL A 27 -2.78 10.76 5.01
N GLN A 28 -2.79 9.74 5.86
CA GLN A 28 -1.58 9.26 6.51
C GLN A 28 -0.78 8.40 5.53
N VAL A 29 0.48 8.77 5.32
CA VAL A 29 1.40 8.07 4.41
C VAL A 29 2.48 7.39 5.23
N ALA A 30 2.55 6.06 5.15
CA ALA A 30 3.48 5.24 5.92
C ALA A 30 4.39 4.41 5.01
N LYS A 31 5.50 3.93 5.57
CA LYS A 31 6.41 2.96 4.94
C LYS A 31 6.51 1.75 5.87
N VAL A 32 6.43 0.55 5.31
CA VAL A 32 6.59 -0.72 6.02
C VAL A 32 7.76 -1.48 5.38
N ASP A 33 8.81 -1.73 6.17
CA ASP A 33 9.89 -2.62 5.79
C ASP A 33 9.39 -4.05 5.88
N ALA A 34 8.97 -4.58 4.75
CA ALA A 34 8.34 -5.88 4.67
C ALA A 34 9.35 -7.03 4.87
N VAL A 35 10.64 -6.78 4.63
CA VAL A 35 11.70 -7.78 4.84
C VAL A 35 11.91 -8.02 6.33
N LYS A 36 11.77 -6.95 7.13
CA LYS A 36 11.80 -7.03 8.60
C LYS A 36 10.51 -7.60 9.16
N GLU A 37 9.36 -7.13 8.68
CA GLU A 37 8.03 -7.53 9.15
C GLU A 37 7.39 -8.58 8.23
N ARG A 38 8.02 -9.75 8.09
CA ARG A 38 7.60 -10.77 7.10
C ARG A 38 6.16 -11.24 7.26
N TRP A 39 5.67 -11.35 8.49
CA TRP A 39 4.29 -11.76 8.77
C TRP A 39 3.25 -10.79 8.16
N LEU A 40 3.59 -9.51 8.02
CA LEU A 40 2.73 -8.54 7.34
C LEU A 40 2.69 -8.78 5.83
N MET A 41 3.70 -9.43 5.24
CA MET A 41 3.66 -9.76 3.81
C MET A 41 2.54 -10.77 3.52
N ASP A 42 2.45 -11.81 4.33
CA ASP A 42 1.44 -12.85 4.16
C ASP A 42 0.03 -12.31 4.46
N GLU A 43 -0.09 -11.52 5.53
CA GLU A 43 -1.37 -10.93 5.95
C GLU A 43 -1.91 -9.91 4.95
N TRP A 44 -1.03 -9.11 4.31
CA TRP A 44 -1.42 -8.03 3.39
C TRP A 44 -1.26 -8.38 1.90
N ASP A 45 -1.00 -9.65 1.58
CA ASP A 45 -0.78 -10.16 0.21
C ASP A 45 0.32 -9.40 -0.55
N ILE A 46 1.50 -9.33 0.05
CA ILE A 46 2.65 -8.60 -0.50
C ILE A 46 3.59 -9.57 -1.20
N ASP A 47 3.32 -9.85 -2.47
CA ASP A 47 4.12 -10.77 -3.29
C ASP A 47 5.28 -10.08 -4.02
N GLY A 48 5.37 -8.74 -3.94
CA GLY A 48 6.35 -7.96 -4.68
C GLY A 48 6.59 -6.57 -4.08
N PHE A 49 7.59 -5.87 -4.62
CA PHE A 49 7.98 -4.56 -4.13
C PHE A 49 8.22 -3.52 -5.23
N PRO A 50 7.88 -2.24 -4.98
CA PRO A 50 7.01 -1.78 -3.91
C PRO A 50 5.54 -2.15 -4.18
N THR A 51 4.81 -2.48 -3.12
CA THR A 51 3.34 -2.62 -3.16
C THR A 51 2.70 -1.48 -2.37
N LEU A 52 1.75 -0.80 -3.01
CA LEU A 52 1.11 0.41 -2.51
C LEU A 52 -0.35 0.09 -2.21
N LYS A 53 -0.70 0.17 -0.92
CA LYS A 53 -2.06 -0.08 -0.42
C LYS A 53 -2.60 1.22 0.17
N LEU A 54 -3.89 1.48 0.00
CA LEU A 54 -4.65 2.53 0.69
C LEU A 54 -5.76 1.88 1.49
N ILE A 55 -5.93 2.31 2.73
CA ILE A 55 -7.05 1.92 3.58
C ILE A 55 -8.02 3.10 3.61
N ALA A 56 -9.25 2.88 3.15
CA ALA A 56 -10.30 3.88 3.17
C ALA A 56 -11.67 3.20 3.27
N GLU A 57 -12.59 3.78 4.05
CA GLU A 57 -13.97 3.28 4.18
C GLU A 57 -14.06 1.77 4.51
N GLY A 58 -13.16 1.29 5.38
CA GLY A 58 -13.12 -0.11 5.81
C GLY A 58 -12.59 -1.09 4.75
N ARG A 59 -12.05 -0.60 3.63
CA ARG A 59 -11.54 -1.43 2.53
C ARG A 59 -10.10 -1.10 2.19
N VAL A 60 -9.45 -2.04 1.52
CA VAL A 60 -8.07 -1.93 1.04
C VAL A 60 -8.06 -1.80 -0.48
N TYR A 61 -7.34 -0.80 -0.98
CA TYR A 61 -7.20 -0.54 -2.40
C TYR A 61 -5.73 -0.70 -2.80
N THR A 62 -5.47 -1.46 -3.86
CA THR A 62 -4.11 -1.64 -4.40
C THR A 62 -3.88 -0.68 -5.55
N TYR A 63 -2.79 0.08 -5.53
CA TYR A 63 -2.43 1.00 -6.60
C TYR A 63 -1.45 0.39 -7.59
N GLU A 64 -1.90 0.20 -8.83
CA GLU A 64 -1.11 -0.36 -9.95
C GLU A 64 -0.68 0.70 -10.98
N GLY A 65 -0.97 1.97 -10.71
CA GLY A 65 -0.74 3.06 -11.67
C GLY A 65 0.70 3.61 -11.69
N PRO A 66 0.94 4.65 -12.51
CA PRO A 66 2.24 5.31 -12.59
C PRO A 66 2.68 5.93 -11.27
N ARG A 67 3.89 5.60 -10.81
CA ARG A 67 4.46 6.04 -9.53
C ARG A 67 5.02 7.47 -9.56
N ARG A 68 4.33 8.38 -10.25
CA ARG A 68 4.63 9.82 -10.31
C ARG A 68 3.85 10.54 -9.21
N LEU A 69 4.43 11.60 -8.64
CA LEU A 69 3.86 12.33 -7.50
C LEU A 69 2.40 12.76 -7.73
N GLU A 70 2.13 13.35 -8.89
CA GLU A 70 0.79 13.84 -9.26
C GLU A 70 -0.24 12.72 -9.36
N MET A 71 0.15 11.58 -9.93
CA MET A 71 -0.74 10.44 -10.12
C MET A 71 -1.04 9.76 -8.78
N LEU A 72 -0.04 9.63 -7.91
CA LEU A 72 -0.21 9.14 -6.55
C LEU A 72 -1.08 10.08 -5.71
N GLU A 73 -0.86 11.40 -5.81
CA GLU A 73 -1.65 12.40 -5.09
C GLU A 73 -3.12 12.37 -5.53
N ALA A 74 -3.38 12.40 -6.84
CA ALA A 74 -4.73 12.37 -7.39
C ALA A 74 -5.47 11.08 -6.97
N TRP A 75 -4.79 9.94 -7.04
CA TRP A 75 -5.37 8.66 -6.66
C TRP A 75 -5.66 8.58 -5.17
N ALA A 76 -4.71 8.96 -4.31
CA ALA A 76 -4.88 8.94 -2.85
C ALA A 76 -6.00 9.88 -2.37
N ARG A 77 -6.22 10.99 -3.07
CA ARG A 77 -7.32 11.91 -2.73
C ARG A 77 -8.68 11.34 -3.05
N GLN A 78 -8.88 10.82 -4.26
CA GLN A 78 -10.21 10.41 -4.73
C GLN A 78 -10.19 9.27 -5.75
N GLY A 79 -9.11 9.09 -6.52
CA GLY A 79 -9.08 8.09 -7.60
C GLY A 79 -9.25 6.64 -7.15
N TRP A 80 -8.97 6.31 -5.87
CA TRP A 80 -9.24 4.99 -5.32
C TRP A 80 -10.73 4.61 -5.32
N ARG A 81 -11.64 5.60 -5.30
CA ARG A 81 -13.09 5.38 -5.23
C ARG A 81 -13.66 4.70 -6.47
N SER A 82 -12.95 4.71 -7.59
CA SER A 82 -13.38 4.02 -8.81
C SER A 82 -12.96 2.55 -8.86
N GLY A 83 -12.18 2.07 -7.89
CA GLY A 83 -11.73 0.68 -7.82
C GLY A 83 -12.60 -0.16 -6.88
N ASP A 84 -12.57 -1.46 -7.09
CA ASP A 84 -13.17 -2.43 -6.17
C ASP A 84 -12.19 -2.70 -5.03
N GLY A 85 -12.46 -2.12 -3.86
CA GLY A 85 -11.63 -2.36 -2.67
C GLY A 85 -11.78 -3.79 -2.17
N GLU A 86 -10.73 -4.34 -1.56
CA GLU A 86 -10.69 -5.63 -0.91
C GLU A 86 -11.05 -5.50 0.59
N LEU A 87 -11.39 -6.61 1.25
CA LEU A 87 -11.56 -6.63 2.70
C LEU A 87 -10.22 -6.40 3.42
N LEU A 88 -10.28 -5.71 4.56
CA LEU A 88 -9.16 -5.64 5.48
C LEU A 88 -8.69 -7.04 5.88
N PRO A 89 -7.38 -7.29 6.07
CA PRO A 89 -6.90 -8.62 6.45
C PRO A 89 -7.57 -9.20 7.70
N SER A 90 -7.86 -8.35 8.69
CA SER A 90 -8.57 -8.71 9.92
C SER A 90 -10.02 -9.13 9.70
N GLU A 91 -10.64 -8.68 8.61
CA GLU A 91 -12.04 -8.93 8.29
C GLU A 91 -12.23 -10.08 7.30
N ARG A 92 -11.13 -10.66 6.79
CA ARG A 92 -11.19 -11.81 5.89
C ARG A 92 -11.71 -13.05 6.64
N PRO A 93 -12.53 -13.90 5.98
CA PRO A 93 -12.96 -15.17 6.54
C PRO A 93 -11.77 -15.98 7.07
N TRP A 94 -11.95 -16.61 8.24
CA TRP A 94 -10.88 -17.40 8.87
C TRP A 94 -10.34 -18.51 7.97
N LYS A 95 -11.18 -19.05 7.07
CA LYS A 95 -10.78 -20.06 6.07
C LYS A 95 -9.71 -19.53 5.12
N ASP A 96 -9.84 -18.27 4.71
CA ASP A 96 -8.91 -17.62 3.77
C ASP A 96 -7.58 -17.29 4.45
N ARG A 97 -7.61 -17.07 5.78
CA ARG A 97 -6.41 -16.88 6.61
C ARG A 97 -5.67 -18.20 6.87
N MET A 98 -6.38 -19.33 6.91
CA MET A 98 -5.80 -20.64 7.19
C MET A 98 -5.16 -21.32 5.97
N LEU A 99 -5.64 -21.03 4.76
CA LEU A 99 -5.10 -21.56 3.50
C LEU A 99 -3.73 -20.97 3.10
N LYS A 100 -3.22 -20.00 3.86
CA LYS A 100 -1.92 -19.35 3.66
C LYS A 100 -0.82 -19.85 4.62
N LEU A 101 -1.14 -20.77 5.52
CA LEU A 101 -0.19 -21.48 6.40
C LEU A 101 0.23 -22.82 5.77
#